data_AF-A0A2N6GDH6-F1
#
_entry.id   AF-A0A2N6GDH6-F1
#
_cell.length_a   1.000
_cell.length_b   1.000
_cell.length_c   1.000
_cell.angle_alpha   90.00
_cell.angle_beta   90.00
_cell.angle_gamma   90.00
#
_symmetry.space_group_name_H-M   'P 1'
#
loop_
_entity.id
_entity.type
_entity.pdbx_description
1 polymer ?
#
loop_
_entity_poly.entity_id
_entity_poly.type
_entity_poly.pdbx_seq_one_letter_code
_entity_poly.pdbx_strand_id
1 'polypeptide(L)'
;MKGSTNLKKSISISTKIDLALVLLFSMMLIVSALYLFNTQREMVDHMVENQAVILADSYFDNINTLMLTGGIANREIPRTKVMSEESVLDARIIRGEGINKTFGPGLEY
;
A
#
# COMPACT_ATOMS: atom_id res chain seq x y z
N MET A 1 -73.68 -7.40 6.21
CA MET A 1 -72.65 -7.10 5.19
C MET A 1 -71.36 -6.69 5.91
N LYS A 2 -70.35 -7.57 5.86
CA LYS A 2 -68.91 -7.44 6.16
C LYS A 2 -68.44 -6.37 7.16
N GLY A 3 -68.21 -6.80 8.41
CA GLY A 3 -67.40 -6.06 9.39
C GLY A 3 -65.91 -6.12 9.00
N SER A 4 -65.31 -4.96 8.78
CA SER A 4 -63.88 -4.83 8.48
C SER A 4 -63.08 -4.77 9.78
N THR A 5 -62.54 -5.91 10.21
CA THR A 5 -61.60 -5.98 11.34
C THR A 5 -60.22 -5.54 10.87
N ASN A 6 -59.89 -4.27 11.14
CA ASN A 6 -58.52 -3.77 11.09
C ASN A 6 -57.72 -4.39 12.24
N LEU A 7 -57.03 -5.50 11.98
CA LEU A 7 -56.13 -6.12 12.93
C LEU A 7 -54.85 -5.28 13.01
N LYS A 8 -54.81 -4.31 13.93
CA LYS A 8 -53.55 -3.62 14.28
C LYS A 8 -52.61 -4.67 14.90
N LYS A 9 -51.64 -5.14 14.11
CA LYS A 9 -50.56 -6.01 14.58
C LYS A 9 -49.72 -5.24 15.62
N SER A 10 -49.96 -5.49 16.90
CA SER A 10 -49.14 -4.94 17.98
C SER A 10 -47.78 -5.62 17.96
N ILE A 11 -46.74 -4.88 17.60
CA ILE A 11 -45.36 -5.35 17.59
C ILE A 11 -44.96 -5.70 19.04
N SER A 12 -44.47 -6.93 19.26
CA SER A 12 -43.98 -7.40 20.57
C SER A 12 -42.87 -6.48 21.09
N ILE A 13 -42.79 -6.34 22.42
CA ILE A 13 -41.79 -5.51 23.10
C ILE A 13 -40.36 -5.96 22.72
N SER A 14 -40.13 -7.28 22.65
CA SER A 14 -38.84 -7.85 22.24
C SER A 14 -38.44 -7.39 20.83
N THR A 15 -39.37 -7.38 19.88
CA THR A 15 -39.11 -6.94 18.50
C THR A 15 -38.72 -5.46 18.43
N LYS A 16 -39.22 -4.60 19.33
CA LYS A 16 -38.81 -3.19 19.39
C LYS A 16 -37.38 -3.04 19.89
N ILE A 17 -36.98 -3.87 20.87
CA ILE A 17 -35.63 -3.90 21.42
C ILE A 17 -34.64 -4.44 20.38
N ASP A 18 -34.97 -5.55 19.73
CA ASP A 18 -34.14 -6.14 18.67
C ASP A 18 -33.96 -5.16 17.49
N LEU A 19 -35.03 -4.44 17.12
CA LEU A 19 -34.96 -3.41 16.08
C LEU A 19 -33.99 -2.28 16.48
N ALA A 20 -34.04 -1.82 17.74
CA ALA A 20 -33.13 -0.79 18.23
C ALA A 20 -31.67 -1.27 18.24
N LEU A 21 -31.43 -2.52 18.64
CA LEU A 21 -30.09 -3.15 18.61
C LEU A 21 -29.54 -3.25 17.19
N VAL A 22 -30.34 -3.74 16.24
CA VAL A 22 -29.95 -3.85 14.82
C VAL A 22 -29.65 -2.46 14.25
N LEU A 23 -30.44 -1.45 14.60
CA LEU A 23 -30.26 -0.10 14.11
C LEU A 23 -28.95 0.52 14.64
N LEU A 24 -28.69 0.39 15.95
CA LEU A 24 -27.43 0.83 16.54
C LEU A 24 -26.23 0.10 15.94
N PHE A 25 -26.33 -1.22 15.78
CA PHE A 25 -25.27 -2.03 15.19
C PHE A 25 -25.00 -1.64 13.74
N SER A 26 -26.06 -1.45 12.95
CA SER A 26 -25.95 -1.01 11.55
C SER A 26 -25.33 0.38 11.46
N MET A 27 -25.71 1.30 12.34
CA MET A 27 -25.13 2.63 12.39
C MET A 27 -23.62 2.57 12.70
N MET A 28 -23.22 1.77 13.69
CA MET A 28 -21.81 1.56 14.02
C MET A 28 -21.02 0.94 12.87
N LEU A 29 -21.60 -0.06 12.19
CA LEU A 29 -20.99 -0.68 11.01
C LEU A 29 -20.79 0.32 9.87
N ILE A 30 -21.80 1.14 9.57
CA ILE A 30 -21.71 2.16 8.52
C ILE A 30 -20.60 3.15 8.83
N VAL A 31 -20.54 3.67 10.06
CA VAL A 31 -19.49 4.60 10.48
C VAL A 31 -18.11 3.96 10.36
N SER A 32 -17.95 2.70 10.81
CA SER A 32 -16.69 1.97 10.72
C SER A 32 -16.26 1.71 9.27
N ALA A 33 -17.20 1.32 8.40
CA ALA A 33 -16.94 1.07 7.00
C ALA A 33 -16.54 2.35 6.26
N LEU A 34 -17.22 3.47 6.52
CA LEU A 34 -16.86 4.78 5.95
C LEU A 34 -15.48 5.24 6.40
N TYR A 35 -15.17 5.07 7.68
CA TYR A 35 -13.84 5.38 8.21
C TYR A 35 -12.76 4.54 7.51
N LEU A 36 -12.96 3.22 7.44
CA LEU A 36 -12.01 2.31 6.83
C LEU A 36 -11.79 2.60 5.34
N PHE A 37 -12.87 2.88 4.61
CA PHE A 37 -12.81 3.21 3.19
C PHE A 37 -11.96 4.46 2.92
N ASN A 38 -12.09 5.50 3.75
CA ASN A 38 -11.32 6.73 3.59
C ASN A 38 -9.83 6.51 3.92
N THR A 39 -9.51 5.74 4.96
CA THR A 39 -8.12 5.55 5.41
C THR A 39 -7.34 4.57 4.54
N GLN A 40 -8.01 3.59 3.91
CA GLN A 40 -7.32 2.55 3.12
C GLN A 40 -6.49 3.11 1.97
N ARG A 41 -6.99 4.12 1.25
CA ARG A 41 -6.33 4.61 0.04
C ARG A 41 -5.04 5.37 0.36
N GLU A 42 -5.10 6.26 1.34
CA GLU A 42 -3.93 7.03 1.80
C GLU A 42 -2.84 6.11 2.34
N MET A 43 -3.20 5.09 3.12
CA MET A 43 -2.23 4.10 3.61
C MET A 43 -1.57 3.30 2.49
N VAL A 44 -2.33 2.90 1.47
CA VAL A 44 -1.80 2.12 0.34
C VAL A 44 -0.86 2.97 -0.50
N ASP A 45 -1.24 4.21 -0.83
CA ASP A 45 -0.40 5.10 -1.63
C ASP A 45 0.94 5.38 -0.92
N HIS A 46 0.90 5.70 0.38
CA HIS A 46 2.12 5.90 1.17
C HIS A 46 2.96 4.63 1.31
N MET A 47 2.33 3.46 1.44
CA MET A 47 3.06 2.19 1.51
C MET A 47 3.81 1.91 0.22
N VAL A 48 3.19 2.14 -0.94
CA VAL A 48 3.82 1.93 -2.26
C VAL A 48 4.97 2.92 -2.49
N GLU A 49 4.77 4.19 -2.16
CA GLU A 49 5.83 5.20 -2.24
C GLU A 49 7.02 4.83 -1.34
N ASN A 50 6.75 4.50 -0.08
CA ASN A 50 7.78 4.14 0.87
C ASN A 50 8.53 2.87 0.44
N GLN A 51 7.83 1.88 -0.13
CA GLN A 51 8.47 0.68 -0.67
C GLN A 51 9.39 1.01 -1.84
N ALA A 52 9.00 1.92 -2.74
CA ALA A 52 9.83 2.37 -3.85
C ALA A 52 11.12 3.07 -3.34
N VAL A 53 10.99 3.93 -2.33
CA VAL A 53 12.14 4.61 -1.69
C VAL A 53 13.07 3.58 -1.04
N ILE A 54 12.55 2.63 -0.27
CA ILE A 54 13.35 1.58 0.38
C ILE A 54 14.13 0.74 -0.65
N LEU A 55 13.49 0.38 -1.77
CA LEU A 55 14.15 -0.38 -2.83
C LEU A 55 15.25 0.44 -3.51
N ALA A 56 14.99 1.71 -3.78
CA ALA A 56 15.97 2.64 -4.36
C ALA A 56 17.18 2.85 -3.43
N ASP A 57 16.93 3.12 -2.15
CA ASP A 57 17.96 3.31 -1.13
C ASP A 57 18.81 2.04 -0.98
N SER A 58 18.17 0.87 -0.88
CA SER A 58 18.89 -0.40 -0.81
C SER A 58 19.75 -0.64 -2.05
N TYR A 59 19.23 -0.38 -3.26
CA TYR A 59 20.01 -0.50 -4.49
C TYR A 59 21.21 0.46 -4.49
N PHE A 60 21.00 1.71 -4.09
CA PHE A 60 22.04 2.73 -4.01
C PHE A 60 23.13 2.38 -2.98
N ASP A 61 22.75 1.89 -1.80
CA ASP A 61 23.69 1.48 -0.74
C ASP A 61 24.54 0.28 -1.12
N ASN A 62 23.97 -0.70 -1.81
CA ASN A 62 24.75 -1.81 -2.35
C ASN A 62 25.80 -1.30 -3.34
N ILE A 63 25.43 -0.35 -4.20
CA ILE A 63 26.36 0.25 -5.17
C ILE A 63 27.44 1.08 -4.46
N ASN A 64 27.07 1.86 -3.44
CA ASN A 64 28.01 2.59 -2.59
C ASN A 64 29.00 1.64 -1.91
N THR A 65 28.51 0.53 -1.36
CA THR A 65 29.35 -0.49 -0.74
C THR A 65 30.34 -1.07 -1.75
N LEU A 66 29.90 -1.36 -2.98
CA LEU A 66 30.79 -1.82 -4.05
C LEU A 66 31.81 -0.76 -4.48
N MET A 67 31.44 0.53 -4.49
CA MET A 67 32.38 1.62 -4.75
C MET A 67 33.46 1.71 -3.66
N LEU A 68 33.09 1.54 -2.39
CA LEU A 68 34.02 1.62 -1.25
C LEU A 68 34.91 0.37 -1.08
N THR A 69 34.39 -0.80 -1.44
CA THR A 69 35.10 -2.10 -1.32
C THR A 69 35.87 -2.49 -2.58
N GLY A 70 35.78 -1.70 -3.66
CA GLY A 70 36.42 -1.98 -4.95
C GLY A 70 35.67 -3.00 -5.82
N GLY A 71 34.48 -3.43 -5.42
CA GLY A 71 33.65 -4.41 -6.11
C GLY A 71 32.75 -3.86 -7.23
N ILE A 72 32.95 -2.62 -7.69
CA ILE A 72 32.01 -1.94 -8.61
C ILE A 72 31.78 -2.68 -9.94
N ALA A 73 32.71 -3.55 -10.35
CA ALA A 73 32.54 -4.44 -11.50
C ALA A 73 31.32 -5.38 -11.37
N ASN A 74 30.92 -5.70 -10.14
CA ASN A 74 29.80 -6.59 -9.82
C ASN A 74 28.46 -5.84 -9.62
N ARG A 75 28.36 -4.58 -10.07
CA ARG A 75 27.16 -3.74 -9.93
C ARG A 75 25.86 -4.31 -10.54
N GLU A 76 25.97 -5.30 -11.42
CA GLU A 76 24.82 -6.03 -11.95
C GLU A 76 24.12 -6.93 -10.95
N ILE A 77 24.81 -7.39 -9.91
CA ILE A 77 24.22 -8.24 -8.89
C ILE A 77 23.15 -7.46 -8.10
N PRO A 78 23.44 -6.26 -7.53
CA PRO A 78 22.41 -5.42 -6.91
C PRO A 78 21.28 -5.02 -7.86
N ARG A 79 21.59 -4.72 -9.14
CA ARG A 79 20.58 -4.36 -10.13
C ARG A 79 19.63 -5.54 -10.40
N THR A 80 20.18 -6.72 -10.67
CA THR A 80 19.38 -7.93 -10.90
C THR A 80 18.52 -8.26 -9.69
N LYS A 81 19.05 -8.05 -8.47
CA LYS A 81 18.29 -8.24 -7.23
C LYS A 81 17.08 -7.31 -7.17
N VAL A 82 17.24 -6.00 -7.36
CA VAL A 82 16.09 -5.07 -7.32
C VAL A 82 15.12 -5.32 -8.48
N MET A 83 15.62 -5.75 -9.64
CA MET A 83 14.80 -6.11 -10.80
C MET A 83 14.06 -7.44 -10.67
N SER A 84 14.36 -8.23 -9.64
CA SER A 84 13.63 -9.47 -9.35
C SER A 84 12.30 -9.22 -8.64
N GLU A 85 12.09 -8.01 -8.11
CA GLU A 85 10.83 -7.57 -7.54
C GLU A 85 9.80 -7.32 -8.66
N GLU A 86 8.64 -7.98 -8.59
CA GLU A 86 7.60 -7.92 -9.63
C GLU A 86 7.09 -6.49 -9.90
N SER A 87 7.11 -5.63 -8.89
CA SER A 87 6.66 -4.24 -8.97
C SER A 87 7.68 -3.30 -9.64
N VAL A 88 8.90 -3.77 -9.93
CA VAL A 88 9.98 -2.91 -10.43
C VAL A 88 10.17 -3.11 -11.93
N LEU A 89 9.85 -2.08 -12.71
CA LEU A 89 9.94 -2.09 -14.18
C LEU A 89 11.37 -1.91 -14.70
N ASP A 90 12.10 -0.97 -14.11
CA ASP A 90 13.50 -0.70 -14.43
C ASP A 90 14.20 -0.04 -13.22
N ALA A 91 15.52 -0.23 -13.13
CA ALA A 91 16.36 0.32 -12.08
C ALA A 91 17.66 0.85 -12.70
N ARG A 92 17.88 2.17 -12.56
CA ARG A 92 19.04 2.88 -13.12
C ARG A 92 19.57 3.90 -12.12
N ILE A 93 20.90 3.98 -12.01
CA ILE A 93 21.58 5.00 -11.20
C ILE A 93 22.09 6.11 -12.10
N ILE A 94 21.60 7.33 -11.83
CA ILE A 94 22.11 8.55 -12.44
C ILE A 94 23.43 8.90 -11.75
N ARG A 95 24.51 8.92 -12.52
CA ARG A 95 25.87 9.15 -12.01
C ARG A 95 26.36 10.54 -12.37
N GLY A 96 26.89 11.24 -11.37
CA GLY A 96 27.54 12.53 -11.56
C GLY A 96 28.93 12.41 -12.19
N GLU A 97 29.47 13.55 -12.63
CA GLU A 97 30.75 13.64 -13.34
C GLU A 97 31.92 13.04 -12.54
N GLY A 98 31.97 13.27 -11.22
CA GLY A 98 33.03 12.75 -10.35
C GLY A 98 33.05 11.22 -10.26
N ILE A 99 31.87 10.57 -10.27
CA ILE A 99 31.76 9.11 -10.26
C ILE A 99 32.24 8.54 -11.59
N ASN A 100 31.87 9.17 -12.71
CA ASN A 100 32.29 8.73 -14.04
C ASN A 100 33.80 8.87 -14.26
N LYS A 101 34.44 9.89 -13.68
CA LYS A 101 35.91 10.05 -13.73
C LYS A 101 36.65 8.95 -12.97
N THR A 102 36.14 8.55 -11.81
CA THR A 102 36.81 7.59 -10.92
C THR A 102 36.53 6.14 -11.30
N PHE A 103 35.29 5.82 -11.62
CA PHE A 103 34.83 4.44 -11.84
C PHE A 103 34.50 4.14 -13.32
N GLY A 104 34.78 5.10 -14.20
CA GLY A 104 34.53 5.00 -15.64
C GLY A 104 33.07 5.23 -16.04
N PRO A 105 32.78 5.18 -17.36
CA PRO A 105 31.42 5.09 -17.83
C PRO A 105 30.81 3.81 -17.26
N GLY A 106 29.50 3.80 -17.12
CA GLY A 106 28.84 2.58 -16.66
C GLY A 106 27.71 2.25 -17.59
N LEU A 107 26.88 1.34 -17.15
CA LEU A 107 26.08 0.57 -18.09
C LEU A 107 24.95 1.46 -18.63
N GLU A 108 24.81 1.45 -19.95
CA GLU A 108 23.71 2.10 -20.64
C GLU A 108 22.52 1.14 -20.64
N TYR A 109 21.43 1.57 -20.03
CA TYR A 109 20.16 0.86 -19.94
C TYR A 109 19.05 1.79 -20.39
#